data_AF-A0A641ALW0-F1
#
_entry.id   AF-A0A641ALW0-F1
#
_cell.length_a   1.000
_cell.length_b   1.000
_cell.length_c   1.000
_cell.angle_alpha   90.00
_cell.angle_beta   90.00
_cell.angle_gamma   90.00
#
_symmetry.space_group_name_H-M   'P 1'
#
loop_
_entity.id
_entity.type
_entity.pdbx_description
1 polymer ?
#
loop_
_entity_poly.entity_id
_entity_poly.type
_entity_poly.pdbx_seq_one_letter_code
_entity_poly.pdbx_strand_id
1 'polypeptide(L)'
;MPASDVQTSLDLLLEGPTGAERSRGITTAIPPDFGSLTATARTGRVDVALPSTFSRIDSQAILQIACTVAASPGVPGNVAPDQVVVDMHEPGDTQGAQMRCNDTGDVTMVDRPSDTSGGSQ
;
A
#
# COMPACT_ATOMS: atom_id res chain seq x y z
N MET A 1 -10.36 8.83 21.06
CA MET A 1 -9.09 8.13 20.78
C MET A 1 -9.43 6.99 19.82
N PRO A 2 -8.65 6.65 18.78
CA PRO A 2 -7.19 6.82 18.60
C PRO A 2 -6.87 7.32 17.16
N ALA A 3 -5.67 7.56 16.61
CA ALA A 3 -4.30 7.07 16.79
C ALA A 3 -4.00 5.64 16.31
N SER A 4 -4.94 4.98 15.62
CA SER A 4 -4.74 3.66 15.00
C SER A 4 -5.42 3.60 13.63
N ASP A 5 -5.29 4.68 12.86
CA ASP A 5 -5.84 4.76 11.51
C ASP A 5 -4.77 4.34 10.51
N VAL A 6 -5.21 3.75 9.40
CA VAL A 6 -4.32 3.28 8.32
C VAL A 6 -3.45 4.43 7.77
N GLN A 7 -3.96 5.66 7.78
CA GLN A 7 -3.20 6.86 7.42
C GLN A 7 -1.97 7.06 8.31
N THR A 8 -2.09 6.90 9.62
CA THR A 8 -0.96 7.05 10.55
C THR A 8 0.14 6.02 10.26
N SER A 9 -0.25 4.81 9.83
CA SER A 9 0.72 3.78 9.44
C SER A 9 1.50 4.19 8.18
N LEU A 10 0.85 4.85 7.22
CA LEU A 10 1.53 5.42 6.06
C LEU A 10 2.41 6.60 6.43
N ASP A 11 1.96 7.50 7.30
CA ASP A 11 2.73 8.67 7.71
C ASP A 11 4.06 8.25 8.38
N LEU A 12 4.03 7.22 9.24
CA LEU A 12 5.23 6.64 9.83
C LEU A 12 6.15 5.98 8.80
N LEU A 13 5.58 5.33 7.77
CA LEU A 13 6.35 4.75 6.68
C LEU A 13 7.06 5.83 5.85
N LEU A 14 6.39 6.97 5.62
CA LEU A 14 6.95 8.14 4.92
C LEU A 14 8.05 8.83 5.74
N GLU A 15 7.91 8.91 7.07
CA GLU A 15 8.98 9.40 7.97
C GLU A 15 10.23 8.50 7.89
N GLY A 16 10.00 7.21 7.64
CA GLY A 16 11.03 6.21 7.45
C GLY A 16 11.61 5.70 8.77
N PRO A 17 12.53 4.71 8.70
CA PRO A 17 13.07 4.06 9.89
C PRO A 17 13.84 5.05 10.76
N THR A 18 13.76 4.92 12.07
CA THR A 18 14.54 5.70 13.03
C THR A 18 16.05 5.45 12.87
N GLY A 19 16.89 6.32 13.44
CA GLY A 19 18.35 6.12 13.44
C GLY A 19 18.79 4.78 14.04
N ALA A 20 18.06 4.29 15.06
CA ALA A 20 18.31 2.99 15.69
C ALA A 20 17.90 1.80 14.81
N GLU A 21 16.92 1.97 13.94
CA GLU A 21 16.51 0.94 12.96
C GLU A 21 17.47 0.92 11.78
N ARG A 22 17.89 2.10 11.28
CA ARG A 22 18.90 2.20 10.24
C ARG A 22 20.24 1.59 10.66
N SER A 23 20.66 1.77 11.92
CA SER A 23 21.87 1.13 12.44
C SER A 23 21.77 -0.39 12.56
N ARG A 24 20.55 -0.94 12.56
CA ARG A 24 20.26 -2.38 12.45
C ARG A 24 20.12 -2.85 11.00
N GLY A 25 20.34 -1.98 10.02
CA GLY A 25 20.23 -2.28 8.59
C GLY A 25 18.80 -2.23 8.03
N ILE A 26 17.83 -1.72 8.80
CA ILE A 26 16.45 -1.52 8.31
C ILE A 26 16.43 -0.31 7.39
N THR A 27 15.93 -0.49 6.17
CA THR A 27 15.88 0.55 5.12
C THR A 27 14.46 0.71 4.59
N THR A 28 14.16 1.91 4.07
CA THR A 28 12.91 2.20 3.35
C THR A 28 13.24 2.36 1.88
N ALA A 29 12.37 1.83 1.03
CA ALA A 29 12.41 2.02 -0.42
C ALA A 29 11.65 3.30 -0.83
N ILE A 30 10.94 3.94 0.11
CA ILE A 30 10.24 5.19 -0.15
C ILE A 30 11.24 6.35 -0.10
N PRO A 31 11.41 7.10 -1.20
CA PRO A 31 12.28 8.27 -1.22
C PRO A 31 11.70 9.41 -0.37
N PRO A 32 12.54 10.30 0.18
CA PRO A 32 12.09 11.39 1.05
C PRO A 32 11.17 12.41 0.35
N ASP A 33 11.22 12.49 -0.98
CA ASP A 33 10.40 13.35 -1.84
C ASP A 33 9.26 12.59 -2.54
N PHE A 34 8.86 11.43 -2.00
CA PHE A 34 7.81 10.58 -2.61
C PHE A 34 6.47 11.29 -2.82
N GLY A 35 6.19 12.33 -2.03
CA GLY A 35 4.93 13.06 -2.04
C GLY A 35 3.94 12.54 -0.99
N SER A 36 2.71 13.05 -1.04
CA SER A 36 1.68 12.69 -0.07
C SER A 36 0.96 11.41 -0.49
N LEU A 37 0.79 10.51 0.48
CA LEU A 37 -0.09 9.35 0.35
C LEU A 37 -1.36 9.59 1.17
N THR A 38 -2.49 9.09 0.67
CA THR A 38 -3.74 9.08 1.43
C THR A 38 -4.29 7.67 1.50
N ALA A 39 -4.49 7.14 2.70
CA ALA A 39 -5.13 5.86 2.94
C ALA A 39 -6.50 6.03 3.58
N THR A 40 -7.48 5.31 3.04
CA THR A 40 -8.83 5.19 3.62
C THR A 40 -9.12 3.73 3.88
N ALA A 41 -9.40 3.40 5.13
CA ALA A 41 -9.74 2.05 5.54
C ALA A 41 -11.22 1.74 5.26
N ARG A 42 -11.48 0.54 4.72
CA ARG A 42 -12.81 -0.06 4.58
C ARG A 42 -12.79 -1.47 5.15
N THR A 43 -13.96 -2.06 5.41
CA THR A 43 -14.03 -3.44 5.93
C THR A 43 -13.29 -4.42 5.02
N GLY A 44 -12.19 -4.98 5.51
CA GLY A 44 -11.31 -5.91 4.77
C GLY A 44 -10.56 -5.30 3.57
N ARG A 45 -10.55 -3.97 3.43
CA ARG A 45 -9.91 -3.28 2.29
C ARG A 45 -9.26 -1.97 2.70
N VAL A 46 -8.29 -1.50 1.93
CA VAL A 46 -7.70 -0.16 2.07
C VAL A 46 -7.58 0.49 0.71
N ASP A 47 -8.18 1.67 0.53
CA ASP A 47 -7.88 2.52 -0.62
C ASP A 47 -6.64 3.36 -0.34
N VAL A 48 -5.68 3.39 -1.26
CA VAL A 48 -4.48 4.22 -1.17
C VAL A 48 -4.36 5.07 -2.42
N ALA A 49 -4.37 6.39 -2.27
CA ALA A 49 -4.07 7.32 -3.37
C ALA A 49 -2.56 7.54 -3.47
N LEU A 50 -2.00 7.25 -4.64
CA LEU A 50 -0.58 7.41 -4.94
C LEU A 50 -0.28 8.82 -5.50
N PRO A 51 0.90 9.37 -5.22
CA PRO A 51 1.32 10.68 -5.73
C PRO A 51 1.74 10.63 -7.21
N SER A 52 2.02 9.44 -7.74
CA SER A 52 2.44 9.23 -9.14
C SER A 52 2.02 7.85 -9.65
N THR A 53 2.24 7.60 -10.95
CA THR A 53 1.93 6.31 -11.59
C THR A 53 2.88 5.21 -11.13
N PHE A 54 2.44 3.95 -11.09
CA PHE A 54 3.24 2.76 -10.77
C PHE A 54 4.55 2.68 -11.56
N SER A 55 4.55 3.09 -12.84
CA SER A 55 5.76 3.09 -13.68
C SER A 55 6.88 4.01 -13.18
N ARG A 56 6.57 4.94 -12.28
CA ARG A 56 7.50 5.90 -11.68
C ARG A 56 7.84 5.58 -10.22
N ILE A 57 7.15 4.61 -9.63
CA ILE A 57 7.34 4.21 -8.24
C ILE A 57 8.16 2.92 -8.21
N ASP A 58 9.15 2.85 -7.32
CA ASP A 58 9.92 1.63 -7.12
C ASP A 58 9.01 0.47 -6.66
N SER A 59 9.18 -0.71 -7.24
CA SER A 59 8.41 -1.89 -6.86
C SER A 59 8.53 -2.24 -5.37
N GLN A 60 9.68 -1.98 -4.74
CA GLN A 60 9.88 -2.17 -3.31
C GLN A 60 9.10 -1.14 -2.49
N ALA A 61 8.92 0.09 -3.00
CA ALA A 61 8.09 1.08 -2.34
C ALA A 61 6.61 0.66 -2.39
N ILE A 62 6.11 0.16 -3.53
CA ILE A 62 4.75 -0.40 -3.62
C ILE A 62 4.56 -1.56 -2.63
N LEU A 63 5.54 -2.46 -2.55
CA LEU A 63 5.52 -3.57 -1.61
C LEU A 63 5.42 -3.08 -0.16
N GLN A 64 6.29 -2.15 0.24
CA GLN A 64 6.29 -1.59 1.59
C GLN A 64 4.97 -0.89 1.92
N ILE A 65 4.42 -0.10 0.98
CA ILE A 65 3.13 0.59 1.15
C ILE A 65 2.01 -0.43 1.36
N ALA A 66 1.86 -1.40 0.46
CA ALA A 66 0.82 -2.42 0.51
C ALA A 66 0.85 -3.22 1.81
N CYS A 67 2.03 -3.74 2.16
CA CYS A 67 2.19 -4.55 3.37
C CYS A 67 1.97 -3.73 4.64
N THR A 68 2.40 -2.47 4.67
CA THR A 68 2.21 -1.60 5.84
C THR A 68 0.73 -1.32 6.09
N VAL A 69 -0.04 -0.98 5.05
CA VAL A 69 -1.47 -0.70 5.23
C VAL A 69 -2.27 -1.96 5.53
N ALA A 70 -1.92 -3.09 4.93
CA ALA A 70 -2.57 -4.38 5.17
C ALA A 70 -2.35 -4.87 6.61
N ALA A 71 -1.17 -4.65 7.18
CA ALA A 71 -0.84 -4.99 8.56
C ALA A 71 -1.34 -3.95 9.59
N SER A 72 -1.97 -2.86 9.15
CA SER A 72 -2.40 -1.80 10.04
C SER A 72 -3.56 -2.26 10.94
N PRO A 73 -3.51 -2.02 12.26
CA PRO A 73 -4.61 -2.34 13.17
C PRO A 73 -5.87 -1.52 12.90
N GLY A 74 -5.78 -0.49 12.04
CA GLY A 74 -6.90 0.37 11.64
C GLY A 74 -7.82 -0.23 10.58
N VAL A 75 -7.53 -1.42 10.04
CA VAL A 75 -8.39 -2.06 9.04
C VAL A 75 -9.61 -2.70 9.71
N PRO A 76 -10.84 -2.24 9.42
CA PRO A 76 -12.04 -2.82 10.00
C PRO A 76 -12.30 -4.25 9.50
N GLY A 77 -12.97 -5.06 10.32
CA GLY A 77 -13.46 -6.38 9.94
C GLY A 77 -12.68 -7.58 10.49
N ASN A 78 -11.67 -7.34 11.34
CA ASN A 78 -10.84 -8.40 11.96
C ASN A 78 -10.28 -9.38 10.92
N VAL A 79 -9.90 -8.85 9.76
CA VAL A 79 -9.34 -9.59 8.65
C VAL A 79 -7.85 -9.72 8.87
N ALA A 80 -7.28 -10.90 8.61
CA ALA A 80 -5.83 -11.10 8.70
C ALA A 80 -5.10 -10.26 7.62
N PRO A 81 -3.87 -9.77 7.87
CA PRO A 81 -3.16 -8.90 6.94
C PRO A 81 -3.04 -9.46 5.52
N ASP A 82 -2.84 -10.77 5.40
CA ASP A 82 -2.76 -11.51 4.12
C ASP A 82 -4.09 -11.59 3.35
N GLN A 83 -5.19 -11.29 4.03
CA GLN A 83 -6.54 -11.25 3.50
C GLN A 83 -7.04 -9.83 3.21
N VAL A 84 -6.29 -8.78 3.58
CA VAL A 84 -6.65 -7.39 3.29
C VAL A 84 -6.34 -7.07 1.83
N VAL A 85 -7.33 -6.55 1.10
CA VAL A 85 -7.14 -6.05 -0.27
C VAL A 85 -6.78 -4.57 -0.24
N VAL A 86 -5.66 -4.21 -0.86
CA VAL A 86 -5.20 -2.84 -1.01
C VAL A 86 -5.53 -2.36 -2.43
N ASP A 87 -6.45 -1.41 -2.53
CA ASP A 87 -6.86 -0.74 -3.76
C ASP A 87 -5.96 0.50 -3.94
N MET A 88 -4.92 0.42 -4.78
CA MET A 88 -4.01 1.56 -5.03
C MET A 88 -4.40 2.33 -6.28
N HIS A 89 -4.67 3.62 -6.12
CA HIS A 89 -5.15 4.53 -7.17
C HIS A 89 -4.03 5.45 -7.65
N GLU A 90 -3.73 5.41 -8.94
CA GLU A 90 -2.84 6.40 -9.57
C GLU A 90 -3.54 7.77 -9.68
N PRO A 91 -2.80 8.88 -9.83
CA PRO A 91 -3.39 10.18 -10.09
C PRO A 91 -4.29 10.16 -11.34
N GLY A 92 -5.58 10.44 -11.14
CA GLY A 92 -6.57 10.46 -12.23
C GLY A 92 -7.15 9.10 -12.59
N ASP A 93 -6.71 8.01 -11.95
CA ASP A 93 -7.35 6.70 -12.04
C ASP A 93 -8.42 6.55 -10.95
N THR A 94 -9.56 5.97 -11.34
CA THR A 94 -10.68 5.68 -10.44
C THR A 94 -10.90 4.19 -10.21
N GLN A 95 -10.23 3.33 -10.98
CA GLN A 95 -10.38 1.89 -10.88
C GLN A 95 -9.47 1.30 -9.82
N GLY A 96 -8.22 1.77 -9.74
CA GLY A 96 -7.23 1.30 -8.79
C GLY A 96 -6.72 -0.11 -9.11
N ALA A 97 -5.47 -0.40 -8.76
CA ALA A 97 -4.91 -1.74 -8.82
C ALA A 97 -5.13 -2.46 -7.49
N GLN A 98 -5.77 -3.63 -7.53
CA GLN A 98 -5.99 -4.46 -6.35
C GLN A 98 -4.76 -5.30 -6.05
N MET A 99 -4.24 -5.15 -4.84
CA MET A 99 -3.05 -5.84 -4.36
C MET A 99 -3.30 -6.52 -3.02
N ARG A 100 -2.57 -7.61 -2.77
CA ARG A 100 -2.54 -8.30 -1.48
C ARG A 100 -1.09 -8.58 -1.11
N CYS A 101 -0.70 -8.14 0.08
CA CYS A 101 0.54 -8.60 0.71
C CYS A 101 0.28 -9.98 1.32
N ASN A 102 1.17 -10.94 1.17
CA ASN A 102 1.07 -12.24 1.82
C ASN A 102 1.90 -12.29 3.11
N ASP A 103 1.86 -13.41 3.82
CA ASP A 103 2.60 -13.60 5.07
C ASP A 103 4.13 -13.62 4.91
N THR A 104 4.65 -13.78 3.69
CA THR A 104 6.09 -13.71 3.39
C THR A 104 6.58 -12.30 3.09
N GLY A 105 5.67 -11.32 3.03
CA GLY A 105 5.98 -9.94 2.67
C GLY A 105 6.06 -9.69 1.18
N ASP A 106 5.51 -10.58 0.35
CA ASP A 106 5.40 -10.42 -1.09
C ASP A 106 4.03 -9.85 -1.48
N VAL A 107 3.99 -9.01 -2.50
CA VAL A 107 2.74 -8.44 -3.02
C VAL A 107 2.32 -9.13 -4.30
N THR A 108 1.08 -9.58 -4.32
CA THR A 108 0.41 -10.12 -5.51
C THR A 108 -0.68 -9.17 -5.98
N MET A 109 -0.73 -8.93 -7.28
CA MET A 109 -1.83 -8.20 -7.91
C MET A 109 -3.01 -9.15 -8.07
N VAL A 110 -4.13 -8.81 -7.45
CA VAL A 110 -5.37 -9.62 -7.44
C VAL A 110 -6.21 -9.32 -8.68
N ASP A 111 -6.29 -8.04 -9.03
CA ASP A 111 -6.99 -7.58 -10.22
C ASP A 111 -6.32 -6.28 -10.71
N ARG A 112 -5.91 -6.28 -11.98
CA ARG A 112 -5.52 -5.05 -12.67
C ARG A 112 -6.74 -4.65 -13.49
N PRO A 113 -7.26 -3.41 -13.39
CA PRO A 113 -8.21 -2.93 -14.37
C PRO A 113 -7.61 -3.18 -15.74
N SER A 114 -8.20 -4.13 -16.43
CA SER A 114 -7.70 -4.62 -17.69
C SER A 114 -7.87 -3.47 -18.67
N ASP A 115 -6.77 -3.08 -19.30
CA ASP A 115 -6.85 -2.52 -20.65
C ASP A 115 -7.87 -3.38 -21.42
N THR A 116 -8.94 -2.75 -21.90
CA THR A 116 -10.02 -3.45 -22.56
C THR A 116 -9.47 -4.05 -23.84
N SER A 117 -9.05 -5.31 -23.78
CA SER A 117 -8.64 -6.10 -24.94
C SER A 117 -9.49 -7.36 -24.95
N GLY A 118 -10.63 -7.26 -25.63
CA GLY A 118 -11.47 -8.40 -25.97
C GLY A 118 -10.71 -9.42 -26.82
N GLY A 119 -11.12 -10.69 -26.71
CA GLY A 119 -10.58 -11.75 -27.55
C GLY A 119 -11.00 -13.13 -27.09
N SER A 120 -12.27 -13.47 -27.28
CA SER A 120 -12.68 -14.87 -27.46
C SER A 120 -11.99 -15.40 -28.72
N GLN A 121 -11.36 -16.58 -28.63
CA GLN A 121 -11.32 -17.61 -29.67
C GLN A 121 -10.81 -18.91 -29.07
#